data_AF-A0A7K0TSM1-F1
#
_entry.id   AF-A0A7K0TSM1-F1
#
_cell.length_a   1.000
_cell.length_b   1.000
_cell.length_c   1.000
_cell.angle_alpha   90.00
_cell.angle_beta   90.00
_cell.angle_gamma   90.00
#
_symmetry.space_group_name_H-M   'P 1'
#
loop_
_entity.id
_entity.type
_entity.pdbx_description
1 polymer ?
#
loop_
_entity_poly.entity_id
_entity_poly.type
_entity_poly.pdbx_seq_one_letter_code
_entity_poly.pdbx_strand_id
1 'polypeptide(L)'
;MKALTRSIAAASMAGIFVLAGVSGASADATAPVVKKVALTPEQKAAFQAAKAAFQAARTARHAAFETAKSTFANAKTARDAAIAAATTKDARIAARTTFKSVVTSMKASIPVKPVPPVRP
;
A
#
# COMPACT_ATOMS: atom_id res chain seq x y z
N MET A 1 -44.12 5.51 16.95
CA MET A 1 -44.41 4.08 16.71
C MET A 1 -43.14 3.41 16.19
N LYS A 2 -42.81 2.25 16.76
CA LYS A 2 -41.61 1.42 16.48
C LYS A 2 -41.82 0.51 15.25
N ALA A 3 -40.73 0.27 14.53
CA ALA A 3 -40.24 -1.02 14.00
C ALA A 3 -38.92 -0.69 13.27
N LEU A 4 -37.69 -1.09 13.62
CA LEU A 4 -37.07 -2.32 14.13
C LEU A 4 -37.34 -3.58 13.30
N THR A 5 -36.41 -3.85 12.39
CA THR A 5 -36.12 -5.15 11.77
C THR A 5 -34.58 -5.15 11.61
N ARG A 6 -33.76 -5.78 12.48
CA ARG A 6 -33.38 -7.22 12.53
C ARG A 6 -33.30 -7.82 11.11
N SER A 7 -32.25 -8.48 10.62
CA SER A 7 -31.03 -9.06 11.19
C SER A 7 -30.41 -9.95 10.10
N ILE A 8 -29.13 -9.80 9.74
CA ILE A 8 -28.21 -10.84 9.20
C ILE A 8 -26.79 -10.32 9.57
N ALA A 9 -26.10 -10.76 10.64
CA ALA A 9 -25.54 -12.07 11.00
C ALA A 9 -24.17 -12.37 10.35
N ALA A 10 -23.23 -12.81 11.21
CA ALA A 10 -21.82 -13.22 11.02
C ALA A 10 -20.81 -12.06 10.84
N ALA A 11 -19.78 -11.88 11.68
CA ALA A 11 -18.88 -12.90 12.19
C ALA A 11 -18.53 -12.74 13.68
N SER A 12 -18.32 -13.91 14.27
CA SER A 12 -18.06 -14.23 15.66
C SER A 12 -16.76 -13.63 16.22
N MET A 13 -16.84 -13.43 17.54
CA MET A 13 -15.78 -13.12 18.50
C MET A 13 -14.68 -14.20 18.54
N ALA A 14 -13.44 -13.78 18.75
CA ALA A 14 -12.36 -14.42 19.54
C ALA A 14 -11.05 -13.64 19.29
N GLY A 15 -10.27 -13.17 20.24
CA GLY A 15 -10.33 -13.20 21.69
C GLY A 15 -9.23 -12.27 22.21
N ILE A 16 -9.55 -11.55 23.28
CA ILE A 16 -8.63 -10.72 24.06
C ILE A 16 -7.61 -11.65 24.72
N PHE A 17 -6.31 -11.40 24.54
CA PHE A 17 -5.26 -11.97 25.39
C PHE A 17 -4.63 -10.85 26.23
N VAL A 18 -5.13 -10.72 27.45
CA VAL A 18 -4.39 -10.12 28.57
C VAL A 18 -4.46 -11.14 29.70
N LEU A 19 -3.32 -11.72 30.08
CA LEU A 19 -3.17 -12.34 31.39
C LEU A 19 -1.71 -12.24 31.87
N ALA A 20 -1.60 -11.77 33.11
CA ALA A 20 -0.40 -11.48 33.86
C ALA A 20 0.27 -12.72 34.50
N GLY A 21 1.50 -12.52 35.01
CA GLY A 21 2.25 -13.44 35.88
C GLY A 21 3.50 -13.99 35.18
N VAL A 22 4.71 -14.01 35.74
CA VAL A 22 5.16 -14.04 37.13
C VAL A 22 6.59 -13.48 37.19
N SER A 23 6.84 -12.55 38.09
CA SER A 23 8.18 -12.28 38.64
C SER A 23 8.59 -13.45 39.54
N GLY A 24 9.64 -14.17 39.16
CA GLY A 24 10.26 -15.23 39.95
C GLY A 24 11.72 -15.39 39.54
N ALA A 25 12.63 -15.16 40.48
CA ALA A 25 14.06 -15.20 40.30
C ALA A 25 14.60 -16.61 40.00
N SER A 26 15.61 -16.70 39.13
CA SER A 26 16.76 -17.59 39.33
C SER A 26 17.92 -17.16 38.43
N ALA A 27 19.10 -17.18 39.02
CA ALA A 27 20.37 -16.71 38.47
C ALA A 27 20.84 -17.45 37.21
N ASP A 28 21.87 -16.86 36.60
CA ASP A 28 22.67 -17.35 35.47
C ASP A 28 22.02 -17.26 34.08
N ALA A 29 22.01 -16.04 33.54
CA ALA A 29 21.85 -15.84 32.10
C ALA A 29 23.23 -15.54 31.49
N THR A 30 24.00 -16.60 31.25
CA THR A 30 25.13 -16.54 30.31
C THR A 30 24.63 -15.87 29.03
N ALA A 31 25.28 -14.78 28.63
CA ALA A 31 24.93 -14.02 27.44
C ALA A 31 24.71 -14.97 26.24
N PRO A 32 23.57 -14.89 25.52
CA PRO A 32 23.35 -15.80 24.41
C PRO A 32 24.33 -15.45 23.29
N VAL A 33 25.36 -16.30 23.17
CA VAL A 33 26.24 -16.38 22.00
C VAL A 33 25.35 -16.48 20.77
N VAL A 34 25.45 -15.49 19.88
CA VAL A 34 24.70 -15.41 18.61
C VAL A 34 25.19 -16.52 17.68
N LYS A 35 24.71 -17.75 17.91
CA LYS A 35 24.81 -18.83 16.94
C LYS A 35 23.88 -18.46 15.79
N LYS A 36 24.37 -18.52 14.54
CA LYS A 36 23.53 -18.41 13.34
C LYS A 36 22.48 -19.52 13.40
N VAL A 37 21.30 -19.22 13.94
CA VAL A 37 20.18 -20.15 14.00
C VAL A 37 19.78 -20.46 12.56
N ALA A 38 19.80 -21.74 12.19
CA ALA A 38 19.29 -22.16 10.90
C ALA A 38 17.80 -21.82 10.84
N LEU A 39 17.41 -21.00 9.85
CA LEU A 39 16.01 -20.61 9.65
C LEU A 39 15.11 -21.84 9.56
N THR A 40 14.01 -21.80 10.32
CA THR A 40 13.03 -22.88 10.32
C THR A 40 12.38 -23.01 8.94
N PRO A 41 11.89 -24.20 8.55
CA PRO A 41 11.15 -24.37 7.31
C PRO A 41 9.97 -23.40 7.18
N GLU A 42 9.32 -23.09 8.30
CA GLU A 42 8.20 -22.14 8.38
C GLU A 42 8.64 -20.70 8.05
N GLN A 43 9.77 -20.24 8.59
CA GLN A 43 10.33 -18.91 8.28
C GLN A 43 10.72 -18.79 6.81
N LYS A 44 11.27 -19.86 6.22
CA LYS A 44 11.60 -19.91 4.79
C LYS A 44 10.34 -19.87 3.92
N ALA A 45 9.31 -20.64 4.28
CA ALA A 45 8.03 -20.66 3.56
C ALA A 45 7.34 -19.29 3.61
N ALA A 46 7.29 -18.66 4.79
CA ALA A 46 6.74 -17.32 4.96
C ALA A 46 7.51 -16.26 4.13
N PHE A 47 8.84 -16.32 4.11
CA PHE A 47 9.66 -15.41 3.29
C PHE A 47 9.41 -15.59 1.78
N GLN A 48 9.27 -16.83 1.30
CA GLN A 48 8.97 -17.10 -0.10
C GLN A 48 7.56 -16.63 -0.49
N ALA A 49 6.57 -16.84 0.36
CA ALA A 49 5.22 -16.31 0.16
C ALA A 49 5.22 -14.77 0.10
N ALA A 50 5.92 -14.11 1.03
CA ALA A 50 6.07 -12.66 1.03
C ALA A 50 6.81 -12.14 -0.21
N LYS A 51 7.82 -12.88 -0.70
CA LYS A 51 8.54 -12.57 -1.94
C LYS A 51 7.64 -12.68 -3.17
N ALA A 52 6.80 -13.71 -3.26
CA ALA A 52 5.83 -13.86 -4.34
C ALA A 52 4.81 -12.70 -4.34
N ALA A 53 4.26 -12.36 -3.17
CA ALA A 53 3.35 -11.23 -3.01
C ALA A 53 4.01 -9.89 -3.42
N PHE A 54 5.28 -9.66 -3.04
CA PHE A 54 6.05 -8.49 -3.45
C PHE A 54 6.21 -8.41 -4.98
N GLN A 55 6.52 -9.52 -5.65
CA GLN A 55 6.67 -9.56 -7.11
C GLN A 55 5.34 -9.27 -7.83
N ALA A 56 4.24 -9.85 -7.35
CA ALA A 56 2.91 -9.58 -7.88
C ALA A 56 2.55 -8.09 -7.74
N ALA A 57 2.72 -7.52 -6.55
CA ALA A 57 2.46 -6.11 -6.29
C ALA A 57 3.36 -5.18 -7.13
N ARG A 58 4.63 -5.53 -7.31
CA ARG A 58 5.57 -4.77 -8.15
C ARG A 58 5.14 -4.77 -9.61
N THR A 59 4.70 -5.91 -10.12
CA THR A 59 4.24 -6.06 -11.51
C THR A 59 2.96 -5.26 -11.75
N ALA A 60 1.98 -5.36 -10.84
CA ALA A 60 0.76 -4.56 -10.89
C ALA A 60 1.05 -3.06 -10.88
N ARG A 61 1.95 -2.62 -10.00
CA ARG A 61 2.40 -1.22 -9.96
C ARG A 61 3.06 -0.79 -11.27
N HIS A 62 3.94 -1.61 -11.84
CA HIS A 62 4.58 -1.30 -13.12
C HIS A 62 3.56 -1.13 -14.25
N ALA A 63 2.59 -2.04 -14.35
CA ALA A 63 1.51 -1.93 -15.34
C ALA A 63 0.72 -0.62 -15.16
N ALA A 64 0.37 -0.27 -13.92
CA ALA A 64 -0.30 1.00 -13.63
C ALA A 64 0.55 2.24 -14.02
N PHE A 65 1.88 2.17 -13.87
CA PHE A 65 2.77 3.24 -14.32
C PHE A 65 2.81 3.39 -15.84
N GLU A 66 2.84 2.30 -16.59
CA GLU A 66 2.83 2.37 -18.06
C GLU A 66 1.52 2.97 -18.58
N THR A 67 0.39 2.58 -17.99
CA THR A 67 -0.91 3.22 -18.27
C THR A 67 -0.90 4.70 -17.91
N ALA A 68 -0.37 5.06 -16.74
CA ALA A 68 -0.26 6.45 -16.30
C ALA A 68 0.63 7.29 -17.24
N LYS A 69 1.72 6.74 -17.80
CA LYS A 69 2.56 7.47 -18.78
C LYS A 69 1.77 7.87 -20.01
N SER A 70 0.97 6.95 -20.57
CA SER A 70 0.11 7.22 -21.72
C SER A 70 -0.91 8.33 -21.41
N THR A 71 -1.62 8.20 -20.27
CA THR A 71 -2.58 9.21 -19.81
C THR A 71 -1.92 10.58 -19.59
N PHE A 72 -0.71 10.61 -19.02
CA PHE A 72 0.03 11.84 -18.80
C PHE A 72 0.42 12.52 -20.12
N ALA A 73 0.91 11.77 -21.11
CA ALA A 73 1.25 12.30 -22.42
C ALA A 73 0.02 12.93 -23.09
N ASN A 74 -1.12 12.24 -23.08
CA ASN A 74 -2.38 12.75 -23.62
C ASN A 74 -2.86 14.01 -22.89
N ALA A 75 -2.83 14.00 -21.54
CA ALA A 75 -3.20 15.14 -20.73
C ALA A 75 -2.29 16.35 -20.97
N LYS A 76 -0.99 16.11 -21.19
CA LYS A 76 -0.02 17.16 -21.51
C LYS A 76 -0.33 17.78 -22.87
N THR A 77 -0.57 16.96 -23.89
CA THR A 77 -0.97 17.44 -25.23
C THR A 77 -2.24 18.27 -25.16
N ALA A 78 -3.27 17.81 -24.43
CA ALA A 78 -4.50 18.56 -24.22
C ALA A 78 -4.27 19.90 -23.49
N ARG A 79 -3.42 19.91 -22.46
CA ARG A 79 -3.04 21.13 -21.73
C ARG A 79 -2.31 22.12 -22.64
N ASP A 80 -1.37 21.63 -23.46
CA ASP A 80 -0.59 22.48 -24.36
C ASP A 80 -1.48 23.09 -25.45
N ALA A 81 -2.41 22.31 -26.02
CA ALA A 81 -3.42 22.81 -26.95
C ALA A 81 -4.36 23.84 -26.31
N ALA A 82 -4.86 23.58 -25.10
CA ALA A 82 -5.73 24.51 -24.37
C ALA A 82 -5.01 25.83 -24.05
N ILE A 83 -3.71 25.79 -23.73
CA ILE A 83 -2.93 26.99 -23.48
C ILE A 83 -2.63 27.77 -24.76
N ALA A 84 -2.35 27.08 -25.86
CA ALA A 84 -2.15 27.71 -27.16
C ALA A 84 -3.40 28.43 -27.67
N ALA A 85 -4.59 27.83 -27.44
CA ALA A 85 -5.88 28.44 -27.82
C ALA A 85 -6.33 29.56 -26.87
N ALA A 86 -5.81 29.62 -25.64
CA ALA A 86 -6.25 30.58 -24.63
C ALA A 86 -5.70 31.99 -24.87
N THR A 87 -6.60 32.95 -25.12
CA THR A 87 -6.27 34.37 -25.30
C THR A 87 -6.05 35.13 -23.99
N THR A 88 -6.58 34.63 -22.86
CA THR A 88 -6.46 35.28 -21.53
C THR A 88 -5.49 34.53 -20.60
N LYS A 89 -4.96 35.24 -19.60
CA LYS A 89 -4.12 34.63 -18.55
C LYS A 89 -4.93 33.63 -17.71
N ASP A 90 -6.19 33.96 -17.40
CA ASP A 90 -7.05 33.14 -16.55
C ASP A 90 -7.41 31.81 -17.21
N ALA A 91 -7.68 31.79 -18.52
CA ALA A 91 -7.90 30.55 -19.26
C ALA A 91 -6.66 29.64 -19.25
N ARG A 92 -5.45 30.21 -19.33
CA ARG A 92 -4.20 29.44 -19.20
C ARG A 92 -4.01 28.88 -17.79
N ILE A 93 -4.41 29.62 -16.75
CA ILE A 93 -4.38 29.13 -15.36
C ILE A 93 -5.37 27.97 -15.21
N ALA A 94 -6.60 28.12 -15.69
CA ALA A 94 -7.61 27.07 -15.66
C ALA A 94 -7.12 25.78 -16.33
N ALA A 95 -6.51 25.87 -17.53
CA ALA A 95 -5.93 24.71 -18.21
C ALA A 95 -4.84 24.00 -17.37
N ARG A 96 -3.97 24.75 -16.69
CA ARG A 96 -2.95 24.19 -15.79
C ARG A 96 -3.58 23.55 -14.55
N THR A 97 -4.63 24.15 -13.99
CA THR A 97 -5.36 23.60 -12.84
C THR A 97 -6.04 22.29 -13.21
N THR A 98 -6.70 22.22 -14.36
CA THR A 98 -7.28 20.99 -14.89
C THR A 98 -6.22 19.91 -15.07
N PHE A 99 -5.08 20.25 -15.68
CA PHE A 99 -3.96 19.32 -15.82
C PHE A 99 -3.44 18.82 -14.46
N LYS A 100 -3.31 19.70 -13.47
CA LYS A 100 -2.89 19.32 -12.10
C LYS A 100 -3.89 18.38 -11.43
N SER A 101 -5.19 18.59 -11.65
CA SER A 101 -6.26 17.70 -11.18
C SER A 101 -6.11 16.31 -11.80
N VAL A 102 -5.93 16.23 -13.13
CA VAL A 102 -5.70 14.97 -13.85
C VAL A 102 -4.46 14.25 -13.31
N VAL A 103 -3.35 14.96 -13.10
CA VAL A 103 -2.12 14.38 -12.53
C VAL A 103 -2.35 13.87 -11.11
N THR A 104 -3.15 14.56 -10.31
CA THR A 104 -3.49 14.12 -8.94
C THR A 104 -4.29 12.83 -8.97
N SER A 105 -5.34 12.76 -9.78
CA SER A 105 -6.15 11.55 -9.95
C SER A 105 -5.34 10.38 -10.49
N MET A 106 -4.45 10.64 -11.45
CA MET A 106 -3.54 9.63 -12.01
C MET A 106 -2.55 9.12 -10.96
N LYS A 107 -2.03 9.98 -10.09
CA LYS A 107 -1.14 9.54 -9.00
C LYS A 107 -1.88 8.68 -7.99
N ALA A 108 -3.16 9.00 -7.70
CA ALA A 108 -3.98 8.23 -6.77
C ALA A 108 -4.34 6.83 -7.28
N SER A 109 -4.36 6.61 -8.60
CA SER A 109 -4.63 5.29 -9.19
C SER A 109 -3.41 4.36 -9.24
N ILE A 110 -2.20 4.87 -8.96
CA ILE A 110 -0.99 4.06 -8.94
C ILE A 110 -0.88 3.33 -7.59
N PRO A 111 -0.76 1.99 -7.58
CA PRO A 111 -0.56 1.24 -6.35
C PRO A 111 0.68 1.71 -5.57
N VAL A 112 0.56 1.68 -4.25
CA VAL A 112 1.66 2.03 -3.34
C VAL A 112 2.87 1.14 -3.62
N LYS A 113 4.08 1.70 -3.44
CA LYS A 113 5.32 0.93 -3.60
C LYS A 113 5.30 -0.26 -2.61
N PRO A 114 5.43 -1.51 -3.09
CA PRO A 114 5.46 -2.64 -2.18
C PRO A 114 6.74 -2.62 -1.33
N VAL A 115 6.63 -3.09 -0.09
CA VAL A 115 7.76 -3.20 0.85
C VAL A 115 8.46 -4.55 0.62
N PRO A 116 9.79 -4.58 0.41
CA PRO A 116 10.50 -5.83 0.23
C PRO A 116 10.43 -6.69 1.51
N PRO A 117 10.33 -8.02 1.39
CA PRO A 117 10.35 -8.89 2.56
C PRO A 117 11.72 -8.79 3.26
N VAL A 118 11.70 -8.72 4.59
CA VAL A 118 12.91 -8.73 5.43
C VAL A 118 13.36 -10.18 5.60
N ARG A 119 14.67 -10.44 5.52
CA ARG A 119 15.19 -11.77 5.81
C ARG A 119 15.09 -12.03 7.32
N PRO A 120 14.46 -13.14 7.74
CA PRO A 120 14.42 -13.54 9.14
C PRO A 120 15.81 -13.90 9.67
#